data_AF-Q0VNJ3-F1
#
_entry.id   AF-Q0VNJ3-F1
#
_cell.length_a   1.000
_cell.length_b   1.000
_cell.length_c   1.000
_cell.angle_alpha   90.00
_cell.angle_beta   90.00
_cell.angle_gamma   90.00
#
_symmetry.space_group_name_H-M   'P 1'
#
loop_
_entity.id
_entity.type
_entity.pdbx_description
1 polymer ?
#
loop_
_entity_poly.entity_id
_entity_poly.type
_entity_poly.pdbx_seq_one_letter_code
_entity_poly.pdbx_strand_id
1 'polypeptide(L)'
;MIPVEKTTFGVPRFLAFIDLGYLNEAVKIAEEVFEVQAREAGNAPDQNQLGNINATRQSLYRSIFISAYACFEQNLDELCNMKREKLACLLKPNDLKDRGIARSIKYAQKALSAAIDTNKKPWVTLELLGSVRNHLVHYGPSFNDSGEHSKLYGRLQNSDLVSLRPMICFDAEQLEKVFDVLLTGVNDFSESMS
;
A
#
# COMPACT_ATOMS: atom_id res chain seq x y z
N MET A 1 -40.12 -0.19 1.54
CA MET A 1 -38.87 -0.35 0.75
C MET A 1 -38.21 -1.61 1.27
N ILE A 2 -38.07 -2.66 0.45
CA ILE A 2 -37.42 -3.91 0.88
C ILE A 2 -35.92 -3.60 0.99
N PRO A 3 -35.25 -3.90 2.11
CA PRO A 3 -33.80 -3.70 2.20
C PRO A 3 -33.13 -4.53 1.12
N VAL A 4 -32.31 -3.89 0.28
CA VAL A 4 -31.45 -4.63 -0.64
C VAL A 4 -30.47 -5.41 0.23
N GLU A 5 -30.58 -6.74 0.19
CA GLU A 5 -29.66 -7.62 0.90
C GLU A 5 -28.25 -7.37 0.36
N LYS A 6 -27.33 -6.98 1.24
CA LYS A 6 -25.93 -6.75 0.87
C LYS A 6 -25.30 -8.11 0.57
N THR A 7 -25.27 -8.48 -0.69
CA THR A 7 -24.56 -9.67 -1.15
C THR A 7 -23.07 -9.38 -1.13
N THR A 8 -22.31 -10.16 -0.37
CA THR A 8 -20.84 -10.06 -0.31
C THR A 8 -20.23 -11.13 -1.20
N PHE A 9 -19.36 -10.73 -2.12
CA PHE A 9 -18.58 -11.65 -2.95
C PHE A 9 -17.11 -11.53 -2.58
N GLY A 10 -16.41 -12.67 -2.45
CA GLY A 10 -14.96 -12.68 -2.34
C GLY A 10 -14.34 -12.50 -3.71
N VAL A 11 -13.37 -11.59 -3.85
CA VAL A 11 -12.53 -11.51 -5.04
C VAL A 11 -11.52 -12.65 -4.98
N PRO A 12 -11.48 -13.56 -5.98
CA PRO A 12 -10.42 -14.58 -6.05
C PRO A 12 -9.04 -13.92 -6.02
N ARG A 13 -8.06 -14.54 -5.36
CA ARG A 13 -6.72 -13.95 -5.19
C ARG A 13 -6.03 -13.53 -6.51
N PHE A 14 -6.25 -14.26 -7.59
CA PHE A 14 -5.70 -13.91 -8.91
C PHE A 14 -6.29 -12.62 -9.51
N LEU A 15 -7.38 -12.08 -8.93
CA LEU A 15 -7.97 -10.79 -9.26
C LEU A 15 -7.66 -9.71 -8.21
N ALA A 16 -6.78 -9.96 -7.24
CA ALA A 16 -6.47 -9.00 -6.18
C ALA A 16 -5.84 -7.69 -6.71
N PHE A 17 -5.40 -7.62 -7.96
CA PHE A 17 -5.00 -6.36 -8.59
C PHE A 17 -6.20 -5.43 -8.83
N ILE A 18 -7.40 -5.99 -9.00
CA ILE A 18 -8.65 -5.22 -9.10
C ILE A 18 -8.91 -4.49 -7.78
N ASP A 19 -8.53 -5.08 -6.64
CA ASP A 19 -8.65 -4.44 -5.34
C ASP A 19 -7.80 -3.15 -5.24
N LEU A 20 -6.64 -3.09 -5.92
CA LEU A 20 -5.86 -1.85 -6.00
C LEU A 20 -6.64 -0.75 -6.74
N GLY A 21 -7.31 -1.09 -7.83
CA GLY A 21 -8.17 -0.17 -8.56
C GLY A 21 -9.33 0.35 -7.70
N TYR A 22 -10.04 -0.55 -7.01
CA TYR A 22 -11.14 -0.15 -6.13
C TYR A 22 -10.67 0.67 -4.92
N LEU A 23 -9.51 0.36 -4.35
CA LEU A 23 -8.93 1.16 -3.27
C LEU A 23 -8.57 2.56 -3.76
N ASN A 24 -8.03 2.71 -4.98
CA ASN A 24 -7.74 4.01 -5.57
C ASN A 24 -9.03 4.83 -5.79
N GLU A 25 -10.07 4.22 -6.35
CA GLU A 25 -11.38 4.90 -6.50
C GLU A 25 -12.00 5.26 -5.13
N ALA A 26 -11.82 4.42 -4.12
CA ALA A 26 -12.26 4.73 -2.77
C ALA A 26 -11.53 5.95 -2.17
N VAL A 27 -10.25 6.19 -2.50
CA VAL A 27 -9.53 7.41 -2.10
C VAL A 27 -10.20 8.64 -2.69
N LYS A 28 -10.50 8.62 -4.00
CA LYS A 28 -11.11 9.75 -4.71
C LYS A 28 -12.46 10.12 -4.12
N ILE A 29 -13.33 9.12 -3.96
CA ILE A 29 -14.66 9.31 -3.36
C ILE A 29 -14.52 9.83 -1.92
N ALA A 30 -13.61 9.25 -1.13
CA ALA A 30 -13.40 9.71 0.24
C ALA A 30 -12.90 11.15 0.30
N GLU A 31 -12.01 11.55 -0.60
CA GLU A 31 -11.51 12.93 -0.66
C GLU A 31 -12.63 13.91 -1.01
N GLU A 32 -13.46 13.60 -1.99
CA GLU A 32 -14.63 14.43 -2.33
C GLU A 32 -15.54 14.63 -1.11
N VAL A 33 -15.84 13.55 -0.38
CA VAL A 33 -16.68 13.60 0.82
C VAL A 33 -16.03 14.46 1.90
N PHE A 34 -14.75 14.25 2.20
CA PHE A 34 -14.08 15.01 3.25
C PHE A 34 -13.84 16.46 2.87
N GLU A 35 -13.66 16.79 1.60
CA GLU A 35 -13.55 18.17 1.13
C GLU A 35 -14.86 18.94 1.32
N VAL A 36 -15.99 18.32 1.00
CA VAL A 36 -17.31 18.92 1.27
C VAL A 36 -17.47 19.17 2.78
N GLN A 37 -17.22 18.15 3.61
CA GLN A 37 -17.34 18.26 5.06
C GLN A 37 -16.38 19.31 5.65
N ALA A 38 -15.14 19.38 5.17
CA ALA A 38 -14.16 20.36 5.65
C ALA A 38 -14.56 21.79 5.29
N ARG A 39 -15.11 22.02 4.09
CA ARG A 39 -15.63 23.34 3.68
C ARG A 39 -16.82 23.77 4.53
N GLU A 40 -17.74 22.87 4.81
CA GLU A 40 -18.88 23.14 5.68
C GLU A 40 -18.44 23.48 7.10
N ALA A 41 -17.51 22.70 7.67
CA ALA A 41 -16.97 22.93 9.01
C ALA A 41 -16.10 24.19 9.11
N GLY A 42 -15.35 24.56 8.07
CA GLY A 42 -14.52 25.76 8.05
C GLY A 42 -15.32 27.07 8.14
N ASN A 43 -16.61 27.03 7.79
CA ASN A 43 -17.54 28.16 7.94
C ASN A 43 -18.27 28.15 9.29
N ALA A 44 -18.08 27.09 10.11
CA ALA A 44 -18.72 26.95 11.41
C ALA A 44 -17.86 27.59 12.53
N PRO A 45 -18.48 28.06 13.63
CA PRO A 45 -17.73 28.64 14.75
C PRO A 45 -16.88 27.61 15.53
N ASP A 46 -17.09 26.30 15.34
CA ASP A 46 -16.41 25.24 16.07
C ASP A 46 -15.17 24.71 15.32
N GLN A 47 -14.00 25.18 15.73
CA GLN A 47 -12.70 24.73 15.21
C GLN A 47 -12.42 23.23 15.48
N ASN A 48 -13.07 22.61 16.47
CA ASN A 48 -12.85 21.19 16.78
C ASN A 48 -13.40 20.27 15.68
N GLN A 49 -14.46 20.70 14.99
CA GLN A 49 -15.09 19.91 13.93
C GLN A 49 -14.14 19.68 12.75
N LEU A 50 -13.45 20.74 12.29
CA LEU A 50 -12.47 20.65 11.21
C LEU A 50 -11.28 19.75 11.61
N GLY A 51 -10.80 19.87 12.85
CA GLY A 51 -9.75 18.99 13.39
C GLY A 51 -10.14 17.51 13.35
N ASN A 52 -11.37 17.18 13.78
CA ASN A 52 -11.88 15.82 13.79
C ASN A 52 -12.05 15.24 12.37
N ILE A 53 -12.53 16.05 11.42
CA ILE A 53 -12.64 15.67 10.00
C ILE A 53 -11.25 15.33 9.45
N ASN A 54 -10.26 16.19 9.68
CA ASN A 54 -8.90 15.97 9.19
C ASN A 54 -8.23 14.74 9.84
N ALA A 55 -8.44 14.52 11.14
CA ALA A 55 -7.94 13.33 11.82
C ALA A 55 -8.57 12.04 11.27
N THR A 56 -9.86 12.08 10.96
CA THR A 56 -10.59 10.96 10.35
C THR A 56 -10.09 10.70 8.93
N ARG A 57 -9.93 11.74 8.10
CA ARG A 57 -9.36 11.67 6.75
C ARG A 57 -8.00 10.98 6.76
N GLN A 58 -7.10 11.43 7.63
CA GLN A 58 -5.76 10.84 7.73
C GLN A 58 -5.77 9.40 8.25
N SER A 59 -6.72 9.04 9.12
CA SER A 59 -6.88 7.65 9.58
C SER A 59 -7.34 6.73 8.45
N LEU A 60 -8.28 7.20 7.62
CA LEU A 60 -8.73 6.46 6.45
C LEU A 60 -7.60 6.29 5.43
N TYR A 61 -6.88 7.36 5.09
CA TYR A 61 -5.79 7.32 4.11
C TYR A 61 -4.68 6.34 4.48
N ARG A 62 -4.26 6.32 5.76
CA ARG A 62 -3.28 5.33 6.24
C ARG A 62 -3.83 3.90 6.14
N SER A 63 -5.11 3.71 6.42
CA SER A 63 -5.77 2.40 6.31
C SER A 63 -5.84 1.92 4.86
N ILE A 64 -6.12 2.84 3.92
CA ILE A 64 -6.09 2.56 2.49
C ILE A 64 -4.67 2.21 2.04
N PHE A 65 -3.67 3.00 2.42
CA PHE A 65 -2.27 2.73 2.12
C PHE A 65 -1.82 1.34 2.60
N ILE A 66 -2.10 0.99 3.86
CA ILE A 66 -1.76 -0.32 4.44
C ILE A 66 -2.44 -1.44 3.64
N SER A 67 -3.72 -1.26 3.32
CA SER A 67 -4.50 -2.23 2.55
C SER A 67 -3.95 -2.39 1.13
N ALA A 68 -3.65 -1.29 0.45
CA ALA A 68 -3.09 -1.30 -0.90
C ALA A 68 -1.74 -2.02 -0.96
N TYR A 69 -0.85 -1.74 0.00
CA TYR A 69 0.44 -2.43 0.07
C TYR A 69 0.27 -3.93 0.38
N ALA A 70 -0.70 -4.31 1.23
CA ALA A 70 -1.01 -5.71 1.49
C ALA A 70 -1.58 -6.43 0.24
N CYS A 71 -2.46 -5.77 -0.52
CA CYS A 71 -2.94 -6.27 -1.81
C CYS A 71 -1.76 -6.46 -2.78
N PHE A 72 -0.84 -5.51 -2.87
CA PHE A 72 0.37 -5.63 -3.67
C PHE A 72 1.19 -6.87 -3.30
N GLU A 73 1.49 -7.08 -2.00
CA GLU A 73 2.21 -8.26 -1.51
C GLU A 73 1.52 -9.57 -1.90
N GLN A 74 0.19 -9.62 -1.76
CA GLN A 74 -0.61 -10.79 -2.14
C GLN A 74 -0.55 -11.07 -3.64
N ASN A 75 -0.57 -10.03 -4.48
CA ASN A 75 -0.44 -10.19 -5.93
C ASN A 75 0.91 -10.80 -6.31
N LEU A 76 2.02 -10.35 -5.71
CA LEU A 76 3.34 -10.94 -5.99
C LEU A 76 3.42 -12.42 -5.58
N ASP A 77 2.85 -12.76 -4.41
CA ASP A 77 2.78 -14.14 -3.94
C ASP A 77 1.93 -15.02 -4.87
N GLU A 78 0.83 -14.50 -5.40
CA GLU A 78 -0.02 -15.21 -6.35
C GLU A 78 0.69 -15.45 -7.69
N LEU A 79 1.38 -14.45 -8.23
CA LEU A 79 2.20 -14.60 -9.44
C LEU A 79 3.29 -15.67 -9.26
N CYS A 80 3.92 -15.70 -8.08
CA CYS A 80 4.87 -16.76 -7.73
C CYS A 80 4.21 -18.14 -7.71
N ASN A 81 3.02 -18.27 -7.13
CA ASN A 81 2.29 -19.53 -7.06
C ASN A 81 1.87 -20.02 -8.46
N MET A 82 1.34 -19.13 -9.30
CA MET A 82 0.94 -19.45 -10.67
C MET A 82 2.12 -19.95 -11.51
N LYS A 83 3.27 -19.26 -11.45
CA LYS A 83 4.47 -19.69 -12.18
C LYS A 83 5.06 -20.98 -11.61
N ARG A 84 5.07 -21.14 -10.28
CA ARG A 84 5.47 -22.39 -9.61
C ARG A 84 4.66 -23.58 -10.12
N GLU A 85 3.34 -23.44 -10.19
CA GLU A 85 2.44 -24.48 -10.68
C GLU A 85 2.69 -24.80 -12.16
N LYS A 86 2.88 -23.77 -12.99
CA LYS A 86 3.24 -23.94 -14.41
C LYS A 86 4.56 -24.69 -14.61
N LEU A 87 5.54 -24.48 -13.73
CA LEU A 87 6.86 -25.13 -13.78
C LEU A 87 6.93 -26.44 -12.98
N ALA A 88 5.84 -26.85 -12.32
CA ALA A 88 5.81 -27.98 -11.37
C ALA A 88 6.93 -27.90 -10.30
N CYS A 89 7.28 -26.69 -9.85
CA CYS A 89 8.32 -26.50 -8.85
C CYS A 89 7.81 -26.91 -7.45
N LEU A 90 8.61 -27.76 -6.78
CA LEU A 90 8.26 -28.31 -5.46
C LEU A 90 8.44 -27.31 -4.33
N LEU A 91 9.42 -26.41 -4.44
CA LEU A 91 9.65 -25.35 -3.47
C LEU A 91 8.46 -24.40 -3.48
N LYS A 92 8.05 -23.93 -2.31
CA LYS A 92 6.98 -22.95 -2.13
C LYS A 92 7.56 -21.63 -1.62
N PRO A 93 6.90 -20.48 -1.86
CA PRO A 93 7.33 -19.21 -1.28
C PRO A 93 7.49 -19.26 0.25
N ASN A 94 6.62 -20.00 0.94
CA ASN A 94 6.65 -20.17 2.40
C ASN A 94 7.83 -21.00 2.93
N ASP A 95 8.60 -21.66 2.06
CA ASP A 95 9.82 -22.37 2.46
C ASP A 95 10.99 -21.39 2.71
N LEU A 96 10.85 -20.12 2.29
CA LEU A 96 11.80 -19.06 2.60
C LEU A 96 11.49 -18.43 3.96
N LYS A 97 12.55 -18.10 4.71
CA LYS A 97 12.46 -17.37 6.00
C LYS A 97 12.04 -15.89 5.85
N ASP A 98 12.14 -15.38 4.63
CA ASP A 98 11.86 -13.99 4.28
C ASP A 98 10.36 -13.66 4.43
N ARG A 99 10.03 -12.37 4.58
CA ARG A 99 8.65 -11.89 4.75
C ARG A 99 8.35 -10.73 3.82
N GLY A 100 7.05 -10.48 3.59
CA GLY A 100 6.55 -9.42 2.71
C GLY A 100 7.09 -9.55 1.29
N ILE A 101 7.24 -8.42 0.61
CA ILE A 101 7.73 -8.35 -0.79
C ILE A 101 9.07 -9.08 -1.02
N ALA A 102 9.95 -9.08 -0.01
CA ALA A 102 11.28 -9.66 -0.11
C ALA A 102 11.21 -11.18 -0.30
N ARG A 103 10.17 -11.83 0.26
CA ARG A 103 9.93 -13.26 0.07
C ARG A 103 9.61 -13.56 -1.39
N SER A 104 8.63 -12.85 -1.96
CA SER A 104 8.17 -13.07 -3.34
C SER A 104 9.31 -12.79 -4.34
N ILE A 105 10.07 -11.71 -4.16
CA ILE A 105 11.24 -11.38 -5.01
C ILE A 105 12.32 -12.47 -4.93
N LYS A 106 12.74 -12.86 -3.72
CA LYS A 106 13.79 -13.88 -3.56
C LYS A 106 13.35 -15.24 -4.09
N TYR A 107 12.08 -15.58 -3.90
CA TYR A 107 11.52 -16.80 -4.44
C TYR A 107 11.51 -16.78 -5.97
N ALA A 108 11.04 -15.70 -6.58
CA ALA A 108 11.06 -15.51 -8.02
C ALA A 108 12.49 -15.62 -8.60
N GLN A 109 13.46 -14.93 -8.02
CA GLN A 109 14.86 -14.98 -8.47
C GLN A 109 15.48 -16.37 -8.31
N LYS A 110 15.28 -17.04 -7.17
CA LYS A 110 16.00 -18.29 -6.85
C LYS A 110 15.31 -19.55 -7.35
N ALA A 111 13.99 -19.62 -7.24
CA ALA A 111 13.21 -20.82 -7.56
C ALA A 111 12.60 -20.75 -8.96
N LEU A 112 12.40 -19.55 -9.51
CA LEU A 112 11.75 -19.35 -10.80
C LEU A 112 12.65 -18.66 -11.84
N SER A 113 13.91 -18.37 -11.50
CA SER A 113 14.92 -17.75 -12.36
C SER A 113 14.52 -16.39 -12.94
N ALA A 114 13.69 -15.62 -12.22
CA ALA A 114 13.27 -14.29 -12.64
C ALA A 114 14.41 -13.27 -12.53
N ALA A 115 14.53 -12.38 -13.52
CA ALA A 115 15.58 -11.36 -13.60
C ALA A 115 15.13 -10.00 -13.02
N ILE A 116 14.83 -9.97 -11.72
CA ILE A 116 14.38 -8.74 -11.03
C ILE A 116 15.58 -7.96 -10.51
N ASP A 117 15.72 -6.69 -10.87
CA ASP A 117 16.77 -5.78 -10.37
C ASP A 117 16.23 -4.86 -9.27
N THR A 118 16.46 -5.25 -8.00
CA THR A 118 15.93 -4.53 -6.83
C THR A 118 16.56 -3.15 -6.60
N ASN A 119 17.63 -2.81 -7.31
CA ASN A 119 18.30 -1.51 -7.18
C ASN A 119 17.72 -0.45 -8.13
N LYS A 120 16.74 -0.82 -8.96
CA LYS A 120 16.05 0.08 -9.88
C LYS A 120 14.65 0.40 -9.41
N LYS A 121 14.07 1.47 -9.98
CA LYS A 121 12.62 1.69 -9.86
C LYS A 121 11.88 0.54 -10.56
N PRO A 122 10.73 0.09 -10.04
CA PRO A 122 10.02 0.66 -8.87
C PRO A 122 10.50 0.12 -7.51
N TRP A 123 11.37 -0.89 -7.48
CA TRP A 123 11.73 -1.66 -6.28
C TRP A 123 12.33 -0.84 -5.13
N VAL A 124 13.23 0.10 -5.42
CA VAL A 124 13.79 1.00 -4.39
C VAL A 124 12.69 1.83 -3.71
N THR A 125 11.71 2.27 -4.48
CA THR A 125 10.55 3.01 -3.96
C THR A 125 9.63 2.10 -3.15
N LEU A 126 9.37 0.89 -3.64
CA LEU A 126 8.54 -0.11 -2.96
C LEU A 126 9.15 -0.50 -1.61
N GLU A 127 10.47 -0.61 -1.50
CA GLU A 127 11.16 -0.86 -0.23
C GLU A 127 10.98 0.29 0.78
N LEU A 128 11.02 1.54 0.31
CA LEU A 128 10.71 2.70 1.14
C LEU A 128 9.26 2.64 1.63
N LEU A 129 8.29 2.39 0.75
CA LEU A 129 6.88 2.25 1.11
C LEU A 129 6.63 1.07 2.06
N GLY A 130 7.34 -0.04 1.88
CA GLY A 130 7.31 -1.17 2.83
C GLY A 130 7.80 -0.77 4.21
N SER A 131 8.82 0.09 4.29
CA SER A 131 9.30 0.66 5.56
C SER A 131 8.23 1.53 6.22
N VAL A 132 7.50 2.35 5.44
CA VAL A 132 6.37 3.16 5.92
C VAL A 132 5.23 2.27 6.45
N ARG A 133 4.84 1.23 5.69
CA ARG A 133 3.79 0.29 6.06
C ARG A 133 4.13 -0.44 7.36
N ASN A 134 5.37 -0.91 7.50
CA ASN A 134 5.82 -1.57 8.72
C ASN A 134 5.77 -0.62 9.91
N HIS A 135 6.21 0.63 9.73
CA HIS A 135 6.13 1.65 10.78
C HIS A 135 4.69 1.87 11.23
N LEU A 136 3.78 2.11 10.28
CA LEU A 136 2.36 2.36 10.58
C LEU A 136 1.70 1.19 11.33
N VAL A 137 2.00 -0.05 10.93
CA VAL A 137 1.41 -1.25 11.54
C VAL A 137 1.95 -1.52 12.95
N HIS A 138 3.23 -1.27 13.19
CA HIS A 138 3.87 -1.62 14.46
C HIS A 138 3.87 -0.48 15.49
N TYR A 139 3.95 0.77 15.03
CA TYR A 139 4.15 1.94 15.90
C TYR A 139 3.07 3.01 15.75
N GLY A 140 2.18 2.88 14.76
CA GLY A 140 1.19 3.90 14.45
C GLY A 140 1.79 5.06 13.62
N PRO A 141 1.06 6.18 13.50
CA PRO A 141 1.43 7.27 12.59
C PRO A 141 2.56 8.16 13.11
N SER A 142 2.76 8.22 14.42
CA SER A 142 3.73 9.11 15.05
C SER A 142 5.14 8.54 15.02
N PHE A 143 6.13 9.41 15.00
CA PHE A 143 7.51 9.03 15.28
C PHE A 143 7.79 9.15 16.78
N ASN A 144 8.69 8.30 17.28
CA ASN A 144 9.29 8.43 18.61
C ASN A 144 10.80 8.65 18.43
N ASP A 145 11.50 9.06 19.49
CA ASP A 145 12.93 9.38 19.45
C ASP A 145 13.85 8.15 19.41
N SER A 146 13.43 7.07 18.75
CA SER A 146 14.31 5.92 18.49
C SER A 146 15.21 6.18 17.29
N GLY A 147 16.40 5.56 17.31
CA GLY A 147 17.37 5.67 16.21
C GLY A 147 16.85 5.10 14.88
N GLU A 148 15.97 4.09 14.91
CA GLU A 148 15.34 3.53 13.70
C GLU A 148 14.33 4.50 13.09
N HIS A 149 13.50 5.13 13.93
CA HIS A 149 12.53 6.13 13.48
C HIS A 149 13.20 7.36 12.87
N SER A 150 14.32 7.80 13.45
CA SER A 150 15.10 8.93 12.91
C SER A 150 15.61 8.65 11.50
N LYS A 151 16.03 7.40 11.21
CA LYS A 151 16.50 6.99 9.87
C LYS A 151 15.36 6.97 8.86
N LEU A 152 14.21 6.40 9.23
CA LEU A 152 13.04 6.37 8.35
C LEU A 152 12.55 7.79 8.06
N TYR A 153 12.45 8.64 9.09
CA TYR A 153 12.08 10.04 8.95
C TYR A 153 12.99 10.76 7.94
N GLY A 154 14.31 10.63 8.07
CA GLY A 154 15.27 11.23 7.14
C GLY A 154 15.13 10.75 5.69
N ARG A 155 14.77 9.47 5.48
CA ARG A 155 14.47 8.94 4.12
C ARG A 155 13.18 9.53 3.54
N LEU A 156 12.17 9.76 4.39
CA LEU A 156 10.85 10.26 3.97
C LEU A 156 10.83 11.77 3.74
N GLN A 157 11.71 12.55 4.36
CA GLN A 157 11.76 14.01 4.19
C GLN A 157 11.91 14.46 2.73
N ASN A 158 12.52 13.64 1.87
CA ASN A 158 12.73 13.95 0.46
C ASN A 158 11.75 13.21 -0.46
N SER A 159 10.76 12.50 0.09
CA SER A 159 9.79 11.76 -0.69
C SER A 159 8.57 12.63 -1.02
N ASP A 160 8.15 12.58 -2.27
CA ASP A 160 6.89 13.17 -2.74
C ASP A 160 5.68 12.23 -2.54
N LEU A 161 5.89 11.04 -1.96
CA LEU A 161 4.87 10.02 -1.73
C LEU A 161 4.25 10.08 -0.32
N VAL A 162 4.85 10.86 0.59
CA VAL A 162 4.40 10.98 1.97
C VAL A 162 4.65 12.38 2.48
N SER A 163 3.72 12.90 3.28
CA SER A 163 3.90 14.14 4.03
C SER A 163 4.28 13.84 5.48
N LEU A 164 5.17 14.64 6.05
CA LEU A 164 5.54 14.57 7.46
C LEU A 164 4.99 15.79 8.20
N ARG A 165 3.98 15.60 9.04
CA ARG A 165 3.40 16.65 9.89
C ARG A 165 3.21 16.15 11.32
N PRO A 166 4.19 16.38 12.21
CA PRO A 166 4.81 15.43 13.18
C PRO A 166 4.58 13.90 13.08
N MET A 167 3.72 13.45 12.18
CA MET A 167 3.36 12.06 11.94
C MET A 167 3.33 11.82 10.42
N ILE A 168 3.27 10.55 10.02
CA ILE A 168 3.08 10.16 8.62
C ILE A 168 1.68 10.57 8.18
N CYS A 169 1.60 11.40 7.15
CA CYS A 169 0.37 11.86 6.55
C CYS A 169 0.38 11.59 5.05
N PHE A 170 -0.81 11.48 4.48
CA PHE A 170 -1.00 11.37 3.04
C PHE A 170 -2.02 12.43 2.61
N ASP A 171 -1.95 12.86 1.36
CA ASP A 171 -3.08 13.42 0.64
C ASP A 171 -3.51 12.45 -0.48
N ALA A 172 -4.60 12.78 -1.17
CA ALA A 172 -5.13 11.93 -2.25
C ALA A 172 -4.12 11.77 -3.40
N GLU A 173 -3.44 12.83 -3.82
CA GLU A 173 -2.46 12.81 -4.91
C GLU A 173 -1.25 11.93 -4.55
N GLN A 174 -0.80 11.98 -3.31
CA GLN A 174 0.25 11.12 -2.77
C GLN A 174 -0.16 9.65 -2.82
N LEU A 175 -1.40 9.33 -2.44
CA LEU A 175 -1.91 7.96 -2.53
C LEU A 175 -2.02 7.50 -3.99
N GLU A 176 -2.51 8.33 -4.91
CA GLU A 176 -2.54 8.01 -6.34
C GLU A 176 -1.14 7.66 -6.87
N LYS A 177 -0.13 8.46 -6.55
CA LYS A 177 1.28 8.15 -6.90
C LYS A 177 1.76 6.84 -6.28
N VAL A 178 1.33 6.54 -5.05
CA VAL A 178 1.62 5.23 -4.43
C VAL A 178 0.97 4.10 -5.24
N PHE A 179 -0.29 4.22 -5.64
CA PHE A 179 -0.95 3.21 -6.47
C PHE A 179 -0.22 3.00 -7.80
N ASP A 180 0.25 4.07 -8.45
CA ASP A 180 1.04 3.97 -9.68
C ASP A 180 2.34 3.19 -9.47
N VAL A 181 3.04 3.43 -8.35
CA VAL A 181 4.26 2.68 -7.99
C VAL A 181 3.94 1.21 -7.74
N LEU A 182 2.85 0.90 -7.02
CA LEU A 182 2.41 -0.48 -6.77
C LEU A 182 2.08 -1.20 -8.08
N LEU A 183 1.31 -0.57 -8.97
CA LEU A 183 0.93 -1.14 -10.25
C LEU A 183 2.15 -1.36 -11.17
N THR A 184 3.07 -0.39 -11.21
CA THR A 184 4.34 -0.52 -11.93
C THR A 184 5.14 -1.70 -11.38
N GLY A 185 5.15 -1.91 -10.06
CA GLY A 185 5.77 -3.07 -9.42
C GLY A 185 5.16 -4.40 -9.84
N VAL A 186 3.84 -4.49 -9.92
CA VAL A 186 3.14 -5.70 -10.40
C VAL A 186 3.52 -6.00 -11.85
N ASN A 187 3.54 -4.98 -12.71
CA ASN A 187 3.87 -5.12 -14.13
C ASN A 187 5.32 -5.58 -14.31
N ASP A 188 6.29 -4.89 -13.71
CA ASP A 188 7.72 -5.24 -13.78
C ASP A 188 7.99 -6.66 -13.27
N PHE A 189 7.31 -7.06 -12.18
CA PHE A 189 7.41 -8.41 -11.64
C PHE A 189 6.84 -9.46 -12.61
N SER A 190 5.66 -9.20 -13.18
CA SER A 190 4.99 -10.10 -14.13
C SER A 190 5.81 -10.28 -15.41
N GLU A 191 6.36 -9.20 -15.95
CA GLU A 191 7.25 -9.22 -17.13
C GLU A 191 8.53 -10.03 -16.85
N SER A 192 9.15 -9.82 -15.68
CA SER A 192 10.33 -10.58 -15.24
C SER A 192 10.06 -12.08 -15.06
N MET A 193 8.80 -12.47 -14.98
CA MET A 193 8.33 -13.83 -14.71
C MET A 193 7.75 -14.51 -15.95
N SER A 194 7.68 -13.83 -17.10
CA SER A 194 7.12 -14.37 -18.34
C SER A 194 8.12 -15.31 -19.02
#